data_AF-A0AAV8GUS3-F1
#
_entry.id   AF-A0AAV8GUS3-F1
#
_cell.length_a   1.000
_cell.length_b   1.000
_cell.length_c   1.000
_cell.angle_alpha   90.00
_cell.angle_beta   90.00
_cell.angle_gamma   90.00
#
_symmetry.space_group_name_H-M   'P 1'
#
loop_
_entity.id
_entity.type
_entity.pdbx_description
1 polymer ?
#
loop_
_entity_poly.entity_id
_entity_poly.type
_entity_poly.pdbx_seq_one_letter_code
_entity_poly.pdbx_strand_id
1 'polypeptide(L)'
;MESTASSGSGAKTKTKTKTKTKTEELDMPLHNIGFEIDDVSPSLVSGRLHITHLCCQPFKVLHGGVSAMIAEGLASMGAHMASGFRRVAGVQLSINHYKSALLGDLVWAEARPAHVGRSTQVWEVKLWKIDASTKEKIAQLSSSKVTLLTNLPVPEHLKDADHALRKYISKL
;
A
#
# COMPACT_ATOMS: atom_id res chain seq x y z
N MET A 1 36.23 9.50 53.68
CA MET A 1 35.57 10.38 52.71
C MET A 1 36.51 10.52 51.52
N GLU A 2 35.94 10.52 50.31
CA GLU A 2 36.57 10.64 48.98
C GLU A 2 37.31 9.39 48.46
N SER A 3 37.24 8.99 47.20
CA SER A 3 36.19 8.92 46.17
C SER A 3 36.86 8.19 44.99
N THR A 4 36.69 6.87 44.87
CA THR A 4 37.22 6.11 43.72
C THR A 4 36.27 6.24 42.54
N ALA A 5 36.63 7.11 41.60
CA ALA A 5 35.96 7.27 40.31
C ALA A 5 36.23 6.06 39.41
N SER A 6 35.22 5.22 39.19
CA SER A 6 35.20 4.21 38.12
C SER A 6 34.69 4.87 36.84
N SER A 7 35.61 5.12 35.90
CA SER A 7 35.32 5.61 34.55
C SER A 7 34.58 4.55 33.73
N GLY A 8 33.25 4.63 33.73
CA GLY A 8 32.41 3.89 32.79
C GLY A 8 32.58 4.46 31.38
N SER A 9 33.35 3.77 30.54
CA SER A 9 33.41 4.02 29.10
C SER A 9 32.03 3.73 28.50
N GLY A 10 31.21 4.79 28.39
CA GLY A 10 29.95 4.77 27.67
C GLY A 10 30.21 4.47 26.20
N ALA A 11 30.14 3.20 25.83
CA ALA A 11 30.03 2.77 24.45
C ALA A 11 28.75 3.40 23.88
N LYS A 12 28.92 4.50 23.13
CA LYS A 12 27.85 5.08 22.31
C LYS A 12 27.44 4.02 21.30
N THR A 13 26.39 3.27 21.61
CA THR A 13 25.73 2.37 20.68
C THR A 13 25.21 3.23 19.53
N LYS A 14 25.96 3.24 18.42
CA LYS A 14 25.49 3.84 17.16
C LYS A 14 24.26 3.06 16.73
N THR A 15 23.08 3.58 17.01
CA THR A 15 21.82 3.10 16.45
C THR A 15 21.92 3.21 14.93
N LYS A 16 22.13 2.07 14.25
CA LYS A 16 21.98 1.98 12.80
C LYS A 16 20.53 2.29 12.48
N THR A 17 20.25 3.48 11.97
CA THR A 17 18.93 3.84 11.44
C THR A 17 18.63 2.90 10.27
N LYS A 18 17.71 1.94 10.48
CA LYS A 18 17.19 1.11 9.38
C LYS A 18 16.49 2.05 8.39
N THR A 19 16.90 2.00 7.12
CA THR A 19 16.17 2.67 6.03
C THR A 19 14.78 2.04 5.92
N LYS A 20 13.74 2.88 5.94
CA LYS A 20 12.36 2.43 5.80
C LYS A 20 12.13 1.81 4.42
N THR A 21 11.26 0.82 4.34
CA THR A 21 10.87 0.23 3.05
C THR A 21 9.91 1.14 2.28
N LYS A 22 9.78 0.95 0.96
CA LYS A 22 8.83 1.70 0.13
C LYS A 22 7.41 1.63 0.71
N THR A 23 6.90 0.42 0.99
CA THR A 23 5.55 0.28 1.56
C THR A 23 5.43 0.94 2.93
N GLU A 24 6.44 0.82 3.80
CA GLU A 24 6.42 1.45 5.13
C GLU A 24 6.30 2.99 5.07
N GLU A 25 6.91 3.62 4.08
CA GLU A 25 6.81 5.07 3.86
C GLU A 25 5.48 5.49 3.22
N LEU A 26 4.88 4.63 2.40
CA LEU A 26 3.67 4.95 1.63
C LEU A 26 2.38 4.58 2.34
N ASP A 27 2.32 3.41 2.98
CA ASP A 27 1.11 2.88 3.61
C ASP A 27 1.48 1.88 4.73
N MET A 28 1.42 2.35 5.97
CA MET A 28 1.77 1.56 7.15
C MET A 28 0.84 0.35 7.37
N PRO A 29 -0.50 0.44 7.22
CA PRO A 29 -1.36 -0.74 7.23
C PRO A 29 -0.95 -1.83 6.23
N LEU A 30 -0.67 -1.47 4.97
CA LEU A 30 -0.20 -2.40 3.95
C LEU A 30 1.17 -2.99 4.30
N HIS A 31 2.07 -2.19 4.86
CA HIS A 31 3.36 -2.68 5.36
C HIS A 31 3.18 -3.75 6.44
N ASN A 32 2.29 -3.52 7.41
CA ASN A 32 2.08 -4.43 8.55
C ASN A 32 1.55 -5.81 8.15
N ILE A 33 0.83 -5.91 7.03
CA ILE A 33 0.35 -7.20 6.50
C ILE A 33 1.37 -7.85 5.54
N GLY A 34 2.51 -7.21 5.28
CA GLY A 34 3.55 -7.72 4.39
C GLY A 34 3.27 -7.47 2.90
N PHE A 35 2.48 -6.46 2.56
CA PHE A 35 2.30 -6.05 1.17
C PHE A 35 3.54 -5.30 0.66
N GLU A 36 3.96 -5.59 -0.57
CA GLU A 36 5.09 -4.95 -1.23
C GLU A 36 4.59 -4.12 -2.40
N ILE A 37 4.73 -2.80 -2.33
CA ILE A 37 4.38 -1.90 -3.44
C ILE A 37 5.47 -1.95 -4.52
N ASP A 38 5.04 -2.16 -5.76
CA ASP A 38 5.89 -2.26 -6.95
C ASP A 38 5.88 -0.95 -7.74
N ASP A 39 4.94 -0.82 -8.68
CA ASP A 39 4.78 0.36 -9.51
C ASP A 39 4.00 1.44 -8.78
N VAL A 40 4.46 2.68 -8.92
CA VAL A 40 3.79 3.87 -8.39
C VAL A 40 3.79 4.92 -9.48
N SER A 41 2.63 5.14 -10.10
CA SER A 41 2.45 6.13 -11.15
C SER A 41 0.99 6.62 -11.20
N PRO A 42 0.71 7.75 -11.90
CA PRO A 42 -0.66 8.25 -12.08
C PRO A 42 -1.59 7.33 -12.88
N SER A 43 -1.06 6.31 -13.58
CA SER A 43 -1.84 5.39 -14.44
C SER A 43 -1.82 3.93 -13.97
N LEU A 44 -0.98 3.62 -12.98
CA LEU A 44 -0.81 2.28 -12.42
C LEU A 44 -0.19 2.39 -11.02
N VAL A 45 -0.84 1.76 -10.05
CA VAL A 45 -0.21 1.37 -8.79
C VAL A 45 -0.32 -0.14 -8.66
N SER A 46 0.78 -0.83 -8.39
CA SER A 46 0.80 -2.30 -8.31
C SER A 46 1.57 -2.78 -7.08
N GLY A 47 1.40 -4.05 -6.74
CA GLY A 47 2.15 -4.67 -5.67
C GLY A 47 1.82 -6.14 -5.46
N ARG A 48 2.48 -6.76 -4.49
CA ARG A 48 2.33 -8.18 -4.18
C ARG A 48 2.10 -8.43 -2.70
N LEU A 49 1.43 -9.53 -2.39
CA LEU A 49 1.24 -10.05 -1.05
C LEU A 49 1.52 -11.54 -1.01
N HIS A 50 2.53 -11.95 -0.25
CA HIS A 50 2.63 -13.33 0.21
C HIS A 50 1.63 -13.54 1.36
N ILE A 51 0.67 -14.44 1.19
CA ILE A 51 -0.35 -14.65 2.23
C ILE A 51 0.28 -15.32 3.44
N THR A 52 0.35 -14.58 4.54
CA THR A 52 0.75 -15.07 5.85
C THR A 52 -0.47 -15.16 6.78
N HIS A 53 -0.27 -15.69 7.99
CA HIS A 53 -1.31 -15.78 9.01
C HIS A 53 -1.94 -14.42 9.38
N LEU A 54 -1.20 -13.32 9.22
CA LEU A 54 -1.70 -11.95 9.45
C LEU A 54 -2.80 -11.54 8.48
N CYS A 55 -2.87 -12.20 7.32
CA CYS A 55 -3.79 -11.87 6.23
C CYS A 55 -4.96 -12.85 6.11
N CYS A 56 -5.01 -13.87 6.97
CA CYS A 56 -5.98 -14.96 6.85
C CYS A 56 -7.20 -14.74 7.74
N GLN A 57 -8.36 -15.15 7.24
CA GLN A 57 -9.50 -15.47 8.11
C GLN A 57 -9.30 -16.85 8.77
N PRO A 58 -10.10 -17.25 9.78
CA PRO A 58 -9.90 -18.48 10.56
C PRO A 58 -9.76 -19.78 9.75
N PHE A 59 -10.26 -19.80 8.51
CA PHE A 59 -10.16 -20.93 7.58
C PHE A 59 -8.87 -20.96 6.75
N LYS A 60 -7.83 -20.21 7.14
CA LYS A 60 -6.51 -20.17 6.45
C LYS A 60 -6.58 -19.76 4.97
N VAL A 61 -7.52 -18.89 4.65
CA VAL A 61 -7.66 -18.24 3.34
C VAL A 61 -7.59 -16.73 3.49
N LEU A 62 -7.22 -16.02 2.43
CA LEU A 62 -7.14 -14.56 2.42
C LEU A 62 -8.44 -13.93 2.94
N HIS A 63 -8.31 -13.05 3.93
CA HIS A 63 -9.44 -12.31 4.48
C HIS A 63 -9.95 -11.28 3.46
N GLY A 64 -11.26 -11.24 3.18
CA GLY A 64 -11.85 -10.31 2.20
C GLY A 64 -11.53 -8.84 2.52
N GLY A 65 -11.58 -8.46 3.80
CA GLY A 65 -11.13 -7.15 4.29
C GLY A 65 -9.68 -6.76 3.96
N VAL A 66 -8.76 -7.73 3.83
CA VAL A 66 -7.37 -7.45 3.39
C VAL A 66 -7.35 -7.08 1.90
N SER A 67 -8.15 -7.77 1.09
CA SER A 67 -8.31 -7.41 -0.33
C SER A 67 -8.92 -6.01 -0.49
N ALA A 68 -9.91 -5.67 0.33
CA ALA A 68 -10.52 -4.34 0.36
C ALA A 68 -9.54 -3.25 0.80
N MET A 69 -8.70 -3.52 1.81
CA MET A 69 -7.65 -2.61 2.26
C MET A 69 -6.61 -2.33 1.16
N ILE A 70 -6.18 -3.37 0.44
CA ILE A 70 -5.30 -3.22 -0.73
C ILE A 70 -5.97 -2.37 -1.80
N ALA A 71 -7.24 -2.63 -2.12
CA ALA A 71 -7.99 -1.84 -3.10
C ALA A 71 -8.02 -0.35 -2.73
N GLU A 72 -8.39 -0.04 -1.48
CA GLU A 72 -8.48 1.34 -0.99
C GLU A 72 -7.12 2.04 -1.03
N GLY A 73 -6.05 1.39 -0.53
CA GLY A 73 -4.71 1.95 -0.48
C GLY A 73 -4.14 2.24 -1.86
N LEU A 74 -4.19 1.28 -2.78
CA LEU A 74 -3.67 1.45 -4.14
C LEU A 74 -4.43 2.51 -4.94
N ALA A 75 -5.76 2.51 -4.85
CA ALA A 75 -6.60 3.51 -5.52
C ALA A 75 -6.37 4.92 -4.98
N SER A 76 -6.25 5.08 -3.65
CA SER A 76 -5.97 6.36 -3.01
C SER A 76 -4.63 6.95 -3.45
N MET A 77 -3.56 6.14 -3.43
CA MET A 77 -2.25 6.56 -3.94
C MET A 77 -2.30 6.99 -5.41
N GLY A 78 -2.94 6.16 -6.25
CA GLY A 78 -3.14 6.46 -7.66
C GLY A 78 -3.86 7.78 -7.89
N ALA A 79 -4.99 7.98 -7.21
CA ALA A 79 -5.80 9.18 -7.34
C ALA A 79 -5.10 10.43 -6.85
N HIS A 80 -4.34 10.31 -5.76
CA HIS A 80 -3.52 11.40 -5.25
C HIS A 80 -2.54 11.89 -6.32
N MET A 81 -1.80 10.98 -6.96
CA MET A 81 -0.88 11.33 -8.05
C MET A 81 -1.60 11.87 -9.28
N ALA A 82 -2.67 11.21 -9.74
CA ALA A 82 -3.44 11.63 -10.92
C ALA A 82 -4.14 12.98 -10.75
N SER A 83 -4.38 13.41 -9.49
CA SER A 83 -4.92 14.73 -9.18
C SER A 83 -3.84 15.84 -9.14
N GLY A 84 -2.58 15.53 -9.41
CA GLY A 84 -1.47 16.46 -9.22
C GLY A 84 -1.11 16.65 -7.75
N PHE A 85 -1.15 15.57 -6.96
CA PHE A 85 -0.87 15.54 -5.52
C PHE A 85 -1.82 16.40 -4.69
N ARG A 86 -3.07 16.51 -5.15
CA ARG A 86 -4.13 17.16 -4.38
C ARG A 86 -4.70 16.17 -3.39
N ARG A 87 -5.23 16.65 -2.27
CA ARG A 87 -5.86 15.75 -1.28
C ARG A 87 -7.05 15.04 -1.91
N VAL A 88 -7.12 13.74 -1.67
CA VAL A 88 -8.22 12.86 -2.08
C VAL A 88 -8.81 12.16 -0.85
N ALA A 89 -10.05 11.67 -0.98
CA ALA A 89 -10.67 10.81 0.02
C ALA A 89 -11.58 9.78 -0.66
N GLY A 90 -11.43 8.51 -0.32
CA GLY A 90 -12.36 7.47 -0.71
C GLY A 90 -13.74 7.73 -0.10
N VAL A 91 -14.78 7.65 -0.92
CA VAL A 91 -16.17 7.84 -0.50
C VAL A 91 -17.04 6.61 -0.75
N GLN A 92 -16.58 5.71 -1.62
CA GLN A 92 -17.27 4.45 -1.88
C GLN A 92 -16.27 3.41 -2.38
N LEU A 93 -16.36 2.20 -1.82
CA LEU A 93 -15.65 1.02 -2.27
C LEU A 93 -16.67 -0.09 -2.53
N SER A 94 -16.65 -0.68 -3.73
CA SER A 94 -17.34 -1.95 -4.01
C SER A 94 -16.33 -2.99 -4.44
N ILE A 95 -16.48 -4.21 -3.93
CA ILE A 95 -15.58 -5.33 -4.22
C ILE A 95 -16.38 -6.60 -4.42
N ASN A 96 -15.99 -7.39 -5.43
CA ASN A 96 -16.49 -8.73 -5.68
C ASN A 96 -15.36 -9.73 -5.46
N HIS A 97 -15.60 -10.75 -4.64
CA HIS A 97 -14.67 -11.86 -4.44
C HIS A 97 -15.12 -13.07 -5.26
N TYR A 98 -14.30 -13.49 -6.22
CA TYR A 98 -14.62 -14.58 -7.15
C TYR A 98 -14.03 -15.91 -6.72
N LYS A 99 -12.82 -15.90 -6.16
CA LYS A 99 -12.05 -17.09 -5.79
C LYS A 99 -11.28 -16.85 -4.50
N SER A 100 -11.04 -17.93 -3.76
CA SER A 100 -10.18 -17.93 -2.57
C SER A 100 -8.70 -18.03 -2.94
N ALA A 101 -7.84 -17.54 -2.05
CA ALA A 101 -6.40 -17.79 -2.05
C ALA A 101 -5.99 -18.31 -0.68
N LEU A 102 -5.11 -19.31 -0.66
CA LEU A 102 -4.73 -20.05 0.54
C LEU A 102 -3.53 -19.40 1.23
N LEU A 103 -3.35 -19.71 2.51
CA LEU A 103 -2.09 -19.43 3.21
C LEU A 103 -0.89 -19.93 2.38
N GLY A 104 0.09 -19.06 2.15
CA GLY A 104 1.28 -19.34 1.34
C GLY A 104 1.16 -18.97 -0.14
N ASP A 105 -0.05 -18.74 -0.68
CA ASP A 105 -0.22 -18.28 -2.06
C ASP A 105 0.37 -16.86 -2.22
N LEU A 106 0.83 -16.56 -3.44
CA LEU A 106 1.26 -15.23 -3.85
C LEU A 106 0.14 -14.51 -4.59
N VAL A 107 -0.18 -13.31 -4.13
CA VAL A 107 -1.17 -12.42 -4.74
C VAL A 107 -0.46 -11.25 -5.40
N TRP A 108 -0.92 -10.88 -6.59
CA TRP A 108 -0.56 -9.64 -7.26
C TRP A 108 -1.79 -8.73 -7.39
N ALA A 109 -1.62 -7.45 -7.11
CA ALA A 109 -2.66 -6.44 -7.18
C ALA A 109 -2.26 -5.33 -8.15
N GLU A 110 -3.21 -4.84 -8.94
CA GLU A 110 -3.02 -3.64 -9.75
C GLU A 110 -4.25 -2.73 -9.67
N ALA A 111 -4.00 -1.43 -9.50
CA ALA A 111 -4.98 -0.36 -9.53
C ALA A 111 -4.76 0.52 -10.76
N ARG A 112 -5.82 0.74 -11.54
CA ARG A 112 -5.80 1.59 -12.74
C ARG A 112 -6.98 2.56 -12.73
N PRO A 113 -6.83 3.77 -13.27
CA PRO A 113 -7.94 4.72 -13.34
C PRO A 113 -8.97 4.24 -14.36
N ALA A 114 -10.23 4.17 -13.94
CA ALA A 114 -11.38 3.97 -14.82
C ALA A 114 -12.02 5.31 -15.25
N HIS A 115 -11.90 6.34 -14.39
CA HIS A 115 -12.32 7.71 -14.69
C HIS A 115 -11.48 8.70 -13.88
N VAL A 116 -10.96 9.75 -14.53
CA VAL A 116 -10.21 10.83 -13.87
C VAL A 116 -10.88 12.17 -14.15
N GLY A 117 -11.70 12.63 -13.20
CA GLY A 117 -12.38 13.92 -13.26
C GLY A 117 -11.78 14.95 -12.30
N ARG A 118 -12.27 16.19 -12.39
CA ARG A 118 -11.81 17.30 -11.54
C ARG A 118 -12.21 17.14 -10.07
N SER A 119 -13.41 16.62 -9.79
CA SER A 119 -13.94 16.52 -8.42
C SER A 119 -14.06 15.07 -7.95
N THR A 120 -14.07 14.13 -8.88
CA THR A 120 -14.19 12.70 -8.62
C THR A 120 -13.23 11.89 -9.47
N GLN A 121 -12.73 10.79 -8.93
CA GLN A 121 -12.04 9.76 -9.69
C GLN A 121 -12.64 8.39 -9.35
N VAL A 122 -12.57 7.46 -10.30
CA VAL A 122 -12.91 6.06 -10.10
C VAL A 122 -11.72 5.22 -10.51
N TRP A 123 -11.26 4.36 -9.61
CA TRP A 123 -10.15 3.44 -9.83
C TRP A 123 -10.64 2.01 -9.77
N GLU A 124 -10.22 1.20 -10.73
CA GLU A 124 -10.45 -0.24 -10.73
C GLU A 124 -9.24 -0.93 -10.12
N VAL A 125 -9.45 -1.76 -9.09
CA VAL A 125 -8.38 -2.59 -8.51
C VAL A 125 -8.74 -4.06 -8.67
N LYS A 126 -7.78 -4.83 -9.18
CA LYS A 126 -7.91 -6.27 -9.39
C LYS A 126 -6.80 -7.01 -8.68
N LEU A 127 -7.15 -8.13 -8.06
CA LEU A 127 -6.21 -9.04 -7.41
C LEU A 127 -6.23 -10.38 -8.11
N TRP A 128 -5.06 -10.96 -8.33
CA TRP A 128 -4.87 -12.30 -8.86
C TRP A 128 -3.98 -13.11 -7.96
N LYS A 129 -4.27 -14.41 -7.87
CA LYS A 129 -3.26 -15.38 -7.49
C LYS A 129 -2.32 -15.56 -8.68
N ILE A 130 -1.02 -15.52 -8.42
CA ILE A 130 0.02 -15.69 -9.43
C ILE A 130 0.94 -16.85 -9.07
N ASP A 131 1.57 -17.43 -10.08
CA ASP A 131 2.66 -18.38 -9.87
C ASP A 131 3.90 -17.62 -9.35
N ALA A 132 4.52 -18.12 -8.29
CA ALA A 132 5.66 -17.44 -7.68
C ALA A 132 6.90 -17.43 -8.59
N SER A 133 7.06 -18.45 -9.44
CA SER A 133 8.20 -18.62 -10.34
C SER A 133 8.00 -17.93 -11.69
N THR A 134 6.84 -18.12 -12.33
CA THR A 134 6.59 -17.58 -13.69
C THR A 134 5.93 -16.21 -13.68
N LYS A 135 5.36 -15.78 -12.53
CA LYS A 135 4.54 -14.58 -12.37
C LYS A 135 3.25 -14.58 -13.20
N GLU A 136 2.88 -15.72 -13.78
CA GLU A 136 1.65 -15.84 -14.55
C GLU A 136 0.41 -15.77 -13.66
N LYS A 137 -0.65 -15.13 -14.16
CA LYS A 137 -1.94 -15.03 -13.47
C LYS A 137 -2.64 -16.39 -13.52
N ILE A 138 -2.76 -17.03 -12.37
CA ILE A 138 -3.46 -18.33 -12.21
C ILE A 138 -4.97 -18.12 -12.11
N ALA A 139 -5.39 -17.16 -11.28
CA ALA A 139 -6.80 -16.96 -10.98
C ALA A 139 -7.06 -15.52 -10.52
N GLN A 140 -8.09 -14.88 -11.08
CA GLN A 140 -8.58 -13.61 -10.53
C GLN A 140 -9.34 -13.87 -9.23
N LEU A 141 -8.90 -13.23 -8.15
CA LEU A 141 -9.45 -13.37 -6.81
C LEU A 141 -10.56 -12.36 -6.57
N SER A 142 -10.34 -11.12 -7.00
CA SER A 142 -11.34 -10.05 -6.86
C SER A 142 -11.22 -8.97 -7.93
N SER A 143 -12.29 -8.20 -8.06
CA SER A 143 -12.29 -6.88 -8.70
C SER A 143 -13.01 -5.88 -7.81
N SER A 144 -12.61 -4.62 -7.86
CA SER A 144 -13.20 -3.56 -7.07
C SER A 144 -13.20 -2.24 -7.82
N LYS A 145 -14.11 -1.35 -7.42
CA LYS A 145 -14.12 0.05 -7.80
C LYS A 145 -14.05 0.91 -6.56
N VAL A 146 -13.12 1.86 -6.57
CA VAL A 146 -12.97 2.86 -5.52
C VAL A 146 -13.31 4.21 -6.12
N THR A 147 -14.31 4.88 -5.54
CA THR A 147 -14.69 6.24 -5.89
C THR A 147 -14.07 7.19 -4.89
N LEU A 148 -13.33 8.19 -5.39
CA LEU A 148 -12.64 9.18 -4.57
C LEU A 148 -13.12 10.57 -4.91
N LEU A 149 -13.31 11.40 -3.88
CA LEU A 149 -13.36 12.85 -4.03
C LEU A 149 -11.96 13.39 -4.19
N THR A 150 -11.79 14.40 -5.04
CA THR A 150 -10.50 15.03 -5.31
C THR A 150 -10.55 16.53 -5.08
N ASN A 151 -9.37 17.17 -5.12
CA ASN A 151 -9.24 18.62 -4.90
C ASN A 151 -9.70 19.10 -3.53
N LEU A 152 -9.62 18.24 -2.51
CA LEU A 152 -9.94 18.61 -1.15
C LEU A 152 -8.89 19.58 -0.57
N PRO A 153 -9.26 20.46 0.37
CA PRO A 153 -8.31 21.30 1.10
C PRO A 153 -7.27 20.46 1.86
N VAL A 154 -5.99 20.79 1.67
CA VAL A 154 -4.87 20.21 2.42
C VAL A 154 -4.63 21.09 3.67
N PRO A 155 -4.71 20.53 4.90
CA PRO A 155 -4.34 21.26 6.10
C PRO A 155 -2.86 21.68 6.04
N GLU A 156 -2.53 22.88 6.56
CA GLU A 156 -1.17 23.44 6.51
C GLU A 156 -0.07 22.48 7.01
N HIS A 157 -0.34 21.76 8.11
CA HIS A 157 0.62 20.81 8.70
C HIS A 157 0.81 19.51 7.91
N LEU A 158 0.06 19.30 6.82
CA LEU A 158 0.12 18.10 5.97
C LEU A 158 0.55 18.41 4.53
N LYS A 159 1.14 19.60 4.29
CA LYS A 159 1.60 19.98 2.95
C LYS A 159 2.68 19.07 2.38
N ASP A 160 3.46 18.42 3.24
CA ASP A 160 4.54 17.51 2.85
C ASP A 160 4.09 16.04 2.78
N ALA A 161 2.79 15.75 2.92
CA ALA A 161 2.26 14.38 2.94
C ALA A 161 2.48 13.64 1.61
N ASP A 162 2.73 14.35 0.52
CA ASP A 162 3.00 13.81 -0.81
C ASP A 162 4.48 13.48 -1.05
N HIS A 163 5.39 13.89 -0.16
CA HIS A 163 6.84 13.74 -0.34
C HIS A 163 7.25 12.27 -0.54
N ALA A 164 6.70 11.36 0.25
CA ALA A 164 6.98 9.93 0.11
C ALA A 164 6.52 9.39 -1.25
N LEU A 165 5.32 9.78 -1.72
CA LEU A 165 4.83 9.38 -3.05
C LEU A 165 5.73 9.93 -4.15
N ARG A 166 6.10 11.21 -4.10
CA ARG A 166 7.00 11.83 -5.09
C ARG A 166 8.36 11.13 -5.20
N LYS A 167 8.90 10.66 -4.07
CA LYS A 167 10.17 9.91 -4.02
C LYS A 167 10.12 8.62 -4.82
N TYR A 168 8.97 7.95 -4.88
CA TYR A 168 8.84 6.59 -5.41
C TYR A 168 8.14 6.51 -6.77
N ILE A 169 7.73 7.64 -7.35
CA ILE A 169 7.13 7.66 -8.68
C ILE A 169 8.12 7.15 -9.72
N SER A 170 7.69 6.16 -10.48
CA SER A 170 8.43 5.69 -11.66
C SER A 170 8.60 6.85 -12.64
N LYS A 171 9.84 7.18 -13.00
CA LYS A 171 10.10 8.11 -14.10
C LYS A 171 9.57 7.47 -15.38
N LEU A 172 8.62 8.14 -16.04
CA LEU A 172 8.19 7.82 -17.39
C LEU A 172 9.37 7.91 -18.37
#